data_AF-A0A497KU25-F1
#
_entry.id   AF-A0A497KU25-F1
#
_cell.length_a   1.000
_cell.length_b   1.000
_cell.length_c   1.000
_cell.angle_alpha   90.00
_cell.angle_beta   90.00
_cell.angle_gamma   90.00
#
_symmetry.space_group_name_H-M   'P 1'
#
loop_
_entity.id
_entity.type
_entity.pdbx_description
1 polymer ?
#
loop_
_entity_poly.entity_id
_entity_poly.type
_entity_poly.pdbx_seq_one_letter_code
_entity_poly.pdbx_strand_id
1 'polypeptide(L)'
;EGLMEIAEEVFNALKRLREGVLALSFSPEKAASIVEDIDEEERKADSLYRSLDLKIITSGLELPLMLLLREVVELLEGTIDRVKEEADIIRVMAL
;
A
#
# COMPACT_ATOMS: atom_id res chain seq x y z
N GLU A 1 16.79 3.25 -3.54
CA GLU A 1 15.83 4.34 -3.24
C GLU A 1 14.40 3.85 -3.44
N GLY A 2 13.95 3.53 -4.65
CA GLY A 2 12.55 3.13 -4.88
C GLY A 2 11.98 1.96 -4.04
N LEU A 3 12.78 0.94 -3.70
CA LEU A 3 12.34 -0.17 -2.82
C LEU A 3 12.05 0.29 -1.38
N MET A 4 12.83 1.25 -0.87
CA MET A 4 12.66 1.75 0.49
C MET A 4 11.45 2.69 0.55
N GLU A 5 11.25 3.49 -0.49
CA GLU A 5 10.07 4.36 -0.64
C GLU A 5 8.77 3.55 -0.61
N ILE A 6 8.64 2.51 -1.45
CA ILE A 6 7.41 1.70 -1.46
C ILE A 6 7.20 0.95 -0.13
N ALA A 7 8.27 0.49 0.52
CA ALA A 7 8.17 -0.15 1.84
C ALA A 7 7.70 0.85 2.93
N GLU A 8 8.12 2.11 2.85
CA GLU A 8 7.66 3.16 3.75
C GLU A 8 6.18 3.51 3.53
N GLU A 9 5.75 3.62 2.28
CA GLU A 9 4.33 3.83 1.94
C GLU A 9 3.46 2.66 2.42
N VAL A 10 3.89 1.41 2.23
CA VAL A 10 3.19 0.22 2.76
C VAL A 10 3.07 0.29 4.29
N PHE A 11 4.14 0.67 4.97
CA PHE A 11 4.12 0.81 6.42
C PHE A 11 3.20 1.94 6.91
N ASN A 12 3.11 3.04 6.15
CA ASN A 12 2.21 4.16 6.43
C ASN A 12 0.75 3.75 6.24
N ALA A 13 0.43 3.06 5.14
CA ALA A 13 -0.91 2.54 4.88
C ALA A 13 -1.37 1.58 5.98
N LEU A 14 -0.49 0.67 6.44
CA LEU A 14 -0.78 -0.23 7.58
C LEU A 14 -1.04 0.53 8.90
N LYS A 15 -0.28 1.59 9.17
CA LYS A 15 -0.51 2.45 10.34
C LYS A 15 -1.87 3.13 10.27
N ARG A 16 -2.25 3.66 9.11
CA ARG A 16 -3.56 4.27 8.90
C ARG A 16 -4.69 3.27 9.01
N LEU A 17 -4.55 2.09 8.43
CA LEU A 17 -5.55 1.03 8.57
C LEU A 17 -5.83 0.74 10.04
N ARG A 18 -4.76 0.59 10.86
CA ARG A 18 -4.90 0.41 12.31
C ARG A 18 -5.65 1.58 12.95
N GLU A 19 -5.35 2.82 12.57
CA GLU A 19 -6.06 4.00 13.06
C GLU A 19 -7.54 4.00 12.65
N GLY A 20 -7.85 3.60 11.42
CA GLY A 20 -9.22 3.46 10.91
C GLY A 20 -10.04 2.43 11.69
N VAL A 21 -9.45 1.26 11.96
CA VAL A 21 -10.08 0.21 12.80
C VAL A 21 -10.36 0.73 14.21
N LEU A 22 -9.43 1.46 14.82
CA LEU A 22 -9.64 2.06 16.14
C LEU A 22 -10.73 3.15 16.11
N ALA A 23 -10.76 3.96 15.05
CA ALA A 23 -11.73 5.03 14.89
C ALA A 23 -13.17 4.50 14.78
N LEU A 24 -13.40 3.32 14.18
CA LEU A 24 -14.74 2.71 14.10
C LEU A 24 -15.44 2.60 15.48
N SER A 25 -14.68 2.40 16.55
CA SER A 25 -15.24 2.21 17.89
C SER A 25 -15.75 3.51 18.54
N PHE A 26 -15.33 4.68 18.04
CA PHE A 26 -15.58 5.96 18.71
C PHE A 26 -16.04 7.09 17.77
N SER A 27 -15.77 7.00 16.47
CA SER A 27 -16.16 8.00 15.46
C SER A 27 -16.20 7.39 14.04
N PRO A 28 -17.39 7.01 13.54
CA PRO A 28 -17.57 6.54 12.17
C PRO A 28 -17.13 7.58 11.12
N GLU A 29 -17.40 8.86 11.35
CA GLU A 29 -16.98 9.97 10.47
C GLU A 29 -15.45 10.02 10.33
N LYS A 30 -14.72 9.86 11.45
CA LYS A 30 -13.26 9.84 11.41
C LYS A 30 -12.73 8.58 10.72
N ALA A 31 -13.37 7.44 10.92
CA ALA A 31 -13.03 6.20 10.23
C ALA A 31 -13.18 6.37 8.71
N ALA A 32 -14.28 6.96 8.23
CA ALA A 32 -14.51 7.24 6.81
C ALA A 32 -13.43 8.15 6.20
N SER A 33 -13.05 9.23 6.91
CA SER A 33 -11.96 10.12 6.48
C SER A 33 -10.60 9.41 6.40
N ILE A 34 -10.30 8.47 7.31
CA ILE A 34 -9.06 7.69 7.26
C ILE A 34 -9.05 6.77 6.04
N VAL A 35 -10.20 6.21 5.66
CA VAL A 35 -10.30 5.39 4.45
C VAL A 35 -10.01 6.22 3.19
N GLU A 36 -10.48 7.48 3.12
CA GLU A 36 -10.12 8.38 2.01
C GLU A 36 -8.61 8.63 1.92
N ASP A 37 -7.93 8.81 3.06
CA ASP A 37 -6.47 8.95 3.09
C ASP A 37 -5.76 7.69 2.55
N ILE A 38 -6.26 6.49 2.89
CA ILE A 38 -5.70 5.22 2.41
C ILE A 38 -5.86 5.08 0.89
N ASP A 39 -6.98 5.52 0.31
CA ASP A 39 -7.17 5.54 -1.14
C ASP A 39 -6.17 6.46 -1.85
N GLU A 40 -5.77 7.57 -1.22
CA GLU A 40 -4.73 8.44 -1.78
C GLU A 40 -3.34 7.81 -1.71
N GLU A 41 -3.03 7.10 -0.63
CA GLU A 41 -1.76 6.39 -0.45
C GLU A 41 -1.63 5.21 -1.43
N GLU A 42 -2.71 4.46 -1.66
CA GLU A 42 -2.72 3.38 -2.65
C GLU A 42 -2.40 3.90 -4.05
N ARG A 43 -3.03 4.99 -4.49
CA ARG A 43 -2.73 5.58 -5.82
C ARG A 43 -1.27 6.00 -5.98
N LYS A 44 -0.64 6.46 -4.89
CA LYS A 44 0.79 6.80 -4.88
C LYS A 44 1.64 5.53 -4.96
N ALA A 45 1.31 4.53 -4.15
CA ALA A 45 1.99 3.23 -4.14
C ALA A 45 1.93 2.54 -5.51
N ASP A 46 0.79 2.56 -6.19
CA ASP A 46 0.60 2.03 -7.56
C ASP A 46 1.54 2.69 -8.59
N SER A 47 1.73 4.01 -8.48
CA SER A 47 2.63 4.73 -9.36
C SER A 47 4.09 4.39 -9.07
N LEU A 48 4.44 4.23 -7.78
CA LEU A 48 5.79 3.85 -7.35
C LEU A 48 6.12 2.42 -7.78
N TYR A 49 5.18 1.49 -7.59
CA TYR A 49 5.29 0.11 -8.03
C TYR A 49 5.60 0.01 -9.52
N ARG A 50 4.75 0.62 -10.37
CA ARG A 50 4.95 0.59 -11.84
C ARG A 50 6.29 1.18 -12.26
N SER A 51 6.71 2.26 -11.61
CA SER A 51 8.01 2.89 -11.87
C SER A 51 9.18 1.98 -11.45
N LEU A 52 9.06 1.33 -10.29
CA LEU A 52 10.08 0.45 -9.74
C LEU A 52 10.21 -0.86 -10.54
N ASP A 53 9.10 -1.47 -10.95
CA ASP A 53 9.12 -2.69 -11.76
C ASP A 53 9.81 -2.46 -13.12
N LEU A 54 9.50 -1.34 -13.79
CA LEU A 54 10.20 -0.94 -15.01
C LEU A 54 11.69 -0.70 -14.79
N LYS A 55 12.08 -0.06 -13.68
CA LYS A 55 13.50 0.14 -13.32
C LYS A 55 14.20 -1.21 -13.10
N ILE A 56 13.55 -2.17 -12.44
CA ILE A 56 14.13 -3.51 -12.21
C ILE A 56 14.32 -4.24 -13.55
N ILE A 57 13.31 -4.26 -14.42
CA ILE A 57 13.37 -4.97 -15.71
C ILE A 57 14.45 -4.36 -16.64
N THR A 58 14.67 -3.06 -16.55
CA THR A 58 15.64 -2.33 -17.38
C THR A 58 17.03 -2.17 -16.74
N SER A 59 17.24 -2.70 -15.52
CA SER A 59 18.43 -2.46 -14.70
C SER A 59 19.72 -3.11 -15.20
N GLY A 60 19.64 -4.11 -16.08
CA GLY A 60 20.78 -4.92 -16.51
C GLY A 60 21.31 -5.88 -15.45
N LEU A 61 20.58 -6.08 -14.34
CA LEU A 61 20.92 -7.08 -13.32
C LEU A 61 20.82 -8.51 -13.87
N GLU A 62 21.56 -9.43 -13.26
CA GLU A 62 21.44 -10.85 -13.57
C GLU A 62 20.01 -11.35 -13.30
N LEU A 63 19.53 -12.24 -14.17
CA LEU A 63 18.15 -12.73 -14.14
C LEU A 63 17.70 -13.23 -12.75
N PRO A 64 18.49 -14.03 -11.99
CA PRO A 64 18.06 -14.48 -10.67
C PRO A 64 17.79 -13.33 -9.69
N LEU A 65 18.66 -12.31 -9.68
CA LEU A 65 18.51 -11.15 -8.80
C LEU A 65 17.33 -10.28 -9.23
N MET A 66 17.13 -10.10 -10.54
CA MET A 66 15.99 -9.38 -11.07
C MET A 66 14.66 -10.01 -10.64
N LEU A 67 14.54 -11.35 -10.72
CA LEU A 67 13.35 -12.08 -10.31
C LEU A 67 13.06 -11.91 -8.82
N LEU A 68 14.08 -12.04 -7.97
CA LEU A 68 13.93 -11.85 -6.52
C LEU A 68 13.48 -10.43 -6.16
N LEU A 69 14.01 -9.41 -6.84
CA LEU A 69 13.59 -8.03 -6.61
C LEU A 69 12.15 -7.78 -7.03
N ARG A 70 11.71 -8.34 -8.16
CA ARG A 70 10.31 -8.24 -8.61
C ARG A 70 9.37 -8.94 -7.64
N GLU A 71 9.74 -10.11 -7.14
CA GLU A 71 8.94 -10.84 -6.14
C GLU A 71 8.77 -10.02 -4.85
N VAL A 72 9.83 -9.38 -4.35
CA VAL A 72 9.72 -8.47 -3.19
C VAL A 72 8.78 -7.31 -3.48
N VAL A 73 8.84 -6.73 -4.68
CA VAL A 73 8.00 -5.59 -5.08
C VAL A 73 6.53 -6.00 -5.23
N GLU A 74 6.24 -7.17 -5.81
CA GLU A 74 4.90 -7.77 -5.85
C GLU A 74 4.35 -8.05 -4.44
N LEU A 75 5.16 -8.55 -3.50
CA LEU A 75 4.72 -8.77 -2.13
C LEU A 75 4.33 -7.46 -1.42
N LEU A 76 5.01 -6.35 -1.73
CA LEU A 76 4.70 -5.04 -1.19
C LEU A 76 3.40 -4.47 -1.80
N GLU A 77 3.22 -4.57 -3.12
CA GLU A 77 1.98 -4.21 -3.80
C GLU A 77 0.78 -5.00 -3.25
N GLY A 78 0.90 -6.32 -3.16
CA GLY A 78 -0.16 -7.17 -2.61
C GLY A 78 -0.48 -6.87 -1.13
N THR A 79 0.43 -6.22 -0.40
CA THR A 79 0.14 -5.74 0.96
C THR A 79 -0.71 -4.47 0.93
N ILE A 80 -0.43 -3.52 0.02
CA ILE A 80 -1.25 -2.31 -0.18
C ILE A 80 -2.65 -2.69 -0.61
N ASP A 81 -2.78 -3.62 -1.57
CA ASP A 81 -4.08 -4.10 -2.04
C ASP A 81 -4.95 -4.63 -0.90
N ARG A 82 -4.37 -5.45 -0.01
CA ARG A 82 -5.06 -5.95 1.17
C ARG A 82 -5.44 -4.84 2.14
N VAL A 83 -4.57 -3.84 2.34
CA VAL A 83 -4.91 -2.69 3.18
C VAL A 83 -6.16 -1.98 2.65
N LYS A 84 -6.26 -1.82 1.32
CA LYS A 84 -7.43 -1.23 0.67
C LYS A 84 -8.69 -2.07 0.83
N GLU A 85 -8.59 -3.38 0.62
CA GLU A 85 -9.71 -4.31 0.83
C GLU A 85 -10.28 -4.21 2.25
N GLU A 86 -9.41 -4.16 3.26
CA GLU A 86 -9.83 -3.99 4.65
C GLU A 86 -10.37 -2.57 4.93
N ALA A 87 -9.81 -1.54 4.31
CA ALA A 87 -10.30 -0.17 4.41
C ALA A 87 -11.71 -0.01 3.80
N ASP A 88 -12.02 -0.74 2.73
CA ASP A 88 -13.36 -0.80 2.16
C ASP A 88 -14.38 -1.43 3.12
N ILE A 89 -13.97 -2.45 3.89
CA ILE A 89 -14.82 -3.03 4.95
C ILE A 89 -15.08 -1.97 6.03
N ILE A 90 -14.05 -1.23 6.47
CA ILE A 90 -14.19 -0.13 7.43
C ILE A 90 -15.20 0.91 6.92
N ARG A 91 -15.11 1.30 5.65
CA ARG A 91 -16.05 2.24 5.02
C ARG A 91 -17.49 1.74 5.10
N VAL A 92 -17.73 0.47 4.76
CA VAL A 92 -19.08 -0.12 4.87
C VAL A 92 -19.58 -0.13 6.31
N MET A 93 -18.71 -0.39 7.28
CA MET A 93 -19.07 -0.38 8.71
C MET A 93 -19.32 1.01 9.28
N ALA A 94 -18.77 2.05 8.65
CA ALA A 94 -18.92 3.44 9.07
C ALA A 94 -20.20 4.12 8.53
N LEU A 95 -20.92 3.48 7.61
CA LEU A 95 -22.23 3.90 7.08
C LEU A 95 -23.37 3.50 8.03
#